data_AF-A0A7X7PV36-F1
#
_entry.id   AF-A0A7X7PV36-F1
#
_cell.length_a   1.000
_cell.length_b   1.000
_cell.length_c   1.000
_cell.angle_alpha   90.00
_cell.angle_beta   90.00
_cell.angle_gamma   90.00
#
_symmetry.space_group_name_H-M   'P 1'
#
loop_
_entity.id
_entity.type
_entity.pdbx_description
1 polymer ?
#
loop_
_entity_poly.entity_id
_entity_poly.type
_entity_poly.pdbx_seq_one_letter_code
_entity_poly.pdbx_strand_id
1 'polypeptide(L)' 'MRKHARRAGWLFALFLFLTGIERILIEQIRVNVTFDLFGLQLTQAELIAAALMIAGLAGMVVLRRRKASASPASA' A
#
# COMPACT_ATOMS: atom_id res chain seq x y z
N MET A 1 -15.67 -8.49 -21.08
CA MET A 1 -15.42 -7.04 -20.86
C MET A 1 -15.46 -6.73 -19.36
N ARG A 2 -14.34 -6.43 -18.70
CA ARG A 2 -14.31 -6.11 -17.26
C ARG A 2 -14.94 -4.72 -17.05
N LYS A 3 -16.17 -4.67 -16.52
CA LYS A 3 -16.97 -3.43 -16.34
C LYS A 3 -16.26 -2.31 -15.55
N HIS A 4 -15.15 -2.57 -14.85
CA HIS A 4 -14.53 -1.63 -13.89
C HIS A 4 -13.02 -1.45 -14.08
N ALA A 5 -12.49 -1.52 -15.31
CA ALA A 5 -11.06 -1.32 -15.58
C ALA A 5 -10.47 -0.02 -14.98
N ARG A 6 -11.27 1.07 -14.90
CA ARG A 6 -10.88 2.33 -14.25
C ARG A 6 -10.63 2.24 -12.74
N ARG A 7 -11.08 1.17 -12.05
CA ARG A 7 -10.77 0.92 -10.63
C ARG A 7 -9.52 0.06 -10.43
N ALA A 8 -8.94 -0.51 -11.49
CA ALA A 8 -7.83 -1.46 -11.37
C ALA A 8 -6.61 -0.86 -10.64
N GLY A 9 -6.21 0.37 -10.99
CA GLY A 9 -5.08 1.03 -10.32
C GLY A 9 -5.34 1.34 -8.84
N TRP A 10 -6.58 1.71 -8.49
CA TRP A 10 -6.94 2.00 -7.10
C TRP A 10 -7.00 0.73 -6.26
N LEU A 11 -7.56 -0.35 -6.83
CA LEU A 11 -7.58 -1.67 -6.19
C LEU A 11 -6.18 -2.25 -6.02
N PHE A 12 -5.28 -2.03 -6.99
CA PHE A 12 -3.87 -2.40 -6.85
C PHE A 12 -3.20 -1.61 -5.71
N ALA A 13 -3.42 -0.30 -5.63
CA ALA A 13 -2.88 0.52 -4.56
C ALA A 13 -3.43 0.11 -3.17
N LEU A 14 -4.72 -0.23 -3.08
CA LEU A 14 -5.31 -0.81 -1.88
C LEU A 14 -4.69 -2.17 -1.53
N PHE A 15 -4.46 -3.03 -2.53
CA PHE A 15 -3.82 -4.32 -2.34
C PHE A 15 -2.41 -4.17 -1.74
N LEU A 16 -1.57 -3.27 -2.30
CA LEU A 16 -0.23 -2.99 -1.75
C LEU A 16 -0.29 -2.55 -0.28
N PHE A 17 -1.26 -1.70 0.07
CA PHE A 17 -1.45 -1.23 1.43
C PHE A 17 -1.85 -2.37 2.38
N LEU A 18 -2.83 -3.18 1.98
CA LEU A 18 -3.30 -4.32 2.78
C LEU A 18 -2.24 -5.41 2.94
N THR A 19 -1.45 -5.68 1.90
CA THR A 19 -0.34 -6.64 1.97
C THR A 19 0.71 -6.23 3.00
N GLY A 20 1.04 -4.94 3.11
CA GLY A 20 1.96 -4.47 4.14
C GLY A 20 1.38 -4.59 5.56
N ILE A 21 0.09 -4.31 5.74
CA ILE A 21 -0.59 -4.51 7.05
C ILE A 21 -0.55 -5.98 7.46
N GLU A 22 -0.97 -6.88 6.56
CA GLU A 22 -0.92 -8.33 6.81
C GLU A 22 0.50 -8.77 7.16
N ARG A 23 1.51 -8.25 6.46
CA ARG A 23 2.90 -8.60 6.72
C ARG A 23 3.37 -8.18 8.11
N ILE A 24 3.03 -6.97 8.57
CA ILE A 24 3.37 -6.50 9.92
C ILE A 24 2.66 -7.36 10.97
N LEU A 25 1.37 -7.69 10.77
CA LEU A 25 0.62 -8.55 11.68
C LEU A 25 1.23 -9.96 11.78
N ILE A 26 1.68 -10.53 10.65
CA ILE A 26 2.38 -11.83 10.64
C ILE A 26 3.71 -11.73 11.38
N GLU A 27 4.44 -10.62 11.25
CA GLU A 27 5.73 -10.43 11.92
C GLU A 27 5.58 -10.42 13.45
N GLN A 28 4.49 -9.89 14.00
CA GLN A 28 4.22 -9.92 15.44
C GLN A 28 4.06 -11.34 16.02
N ILE A 29 3.67 -12.31 15.19
CA ILE A 29 3.50 -13.72 15.59
C ILE A 29 4.77 -14.53 15.28
N ARG A 30 5.68 -13.99 14.44
CA ARG A 30 6.93 -14.66 14.10
C ARG A 30 7.94 -14.51 15.24
N VAL A 31 8.47 -15.64 15.71
CA VAL A 31 9.70 -15.69 16.52
C VAL A 31 10.87 -15.46 15.57
N ASN A 32 11.23 -14.20 15.32
CA ASN A 32 12.28 -13.82 14.37
C ASN A 32 13.47 -13.15 15.07
N VAL A 33 14.67 -13.34 14.50
CA VAL A 33 15.88 -12.56 14.86
C VAL A 33 15.80 -11.22 14.16
N THR A 34 15.66 -10.15 14.93
CA THR A 34 15.62 -8.78 14.43
C THR A 34 17.01 -8.35 13.95
N PHE A 35 17.07 -7.53 12.90
CA PHE A 35 18.32 -6.91 12.47
C PHE A 35 18.45 -5.54 13.12
N ASP A 36 19.66 -5.22 13.58
CA ASP A 36 19.95 -3.92 14.17
C ASP A 36 20.18 -2.91 13.04
N LEU A 37 19.20 -2.05 12.80
CA LEU A 37 19.25 -0.98 11.82
C LEU A 37 19.20 0.34 12.57
N PHE A 38 20.33 1.05 12.63
CA PHE A 38 20.44 2.34 13.32
C PHE A 38 19.99 2.31 14.80
N GLY A 39 20.15 1.17 15.51
CA GLY A 39 19.72 1.01 16.90
C GLY A 39 18.24 0.63 17.07
N LEU A 40 17.53 0.42 15.95
CA LEU A 40 16.17 -0.13 15.94
C LEU A 40 16.22 -1.59 15.47
N GLN A 41 15.70 -2.47 16.30
CA GLN A 41 15.48 -3.88 15.96
C GLN A 41 14.30 -4.00 15.00
N LEU A 42 14.59 -3.87 13.70
CA LEU A 42 13.62 -3.96 12.63
C LEU A 42 13.93 -5.16 11.74
N THR A 43 12.90 -5.86 11.31
CA THR A 43 13.05 -6.94 10.34
C THR A 43 13.07 -6.37 8.92
N GLN A 44 13.78 -7.05 8.01
CA GLN A 44 13.75 -6.72 6.58
C GLN A 44 12.30 -6.72 6.05
N ALA A 45 11.48 -7.63 6.58
CA ALA A 45 10.07 -7.77 6.27
C ALA A 45 9.27 -6.51 6.60
N GLU A 46 9.49 -5.92 7.78
CA GLU A 46 8.82 -4.69 8.22
C GLU A 46 9.20 -3.49 7.36
N LEU A 47 10.47 -3.37 6.95
CA LEU A 47 10.90 -2.30 6.05
C LEU A 47 10.19 -2.37 4.70
N ILE A 48 10.12 -3.56 4.10
CA ILE A 48 9.42 -3.76 2.83
C ILE A 48 7.92 -3.50 3.01
N ALA A 49 7.32 -3.99 4.09
CA ALA A 49 5.91 -3.78 4.40
C ALA A 49 5.57 -2.28 4.52
N ALA A 50 6.40 -1.51 5.24
CA ALA A 50 6.25 -0.07 5.38
C ALA A 50 6.34 0.65 4.03
N ALA A 51 7.31 0.29 3.18
CA ALA A 51 7.46 0.86 1.85
C ALA A 51 6.23 0.57 0.96
N LEU A 52 5.71 -0.65 0.98
CA LEU A 52 4.51 -1.04 0.24
C LEU A 52 3.26 -0.30 0.73
N MET A 53 3.12 -0.10 2.05
CA MET A 53 2.03 0.69 2.62
C MET A 53 2.08 2.14 2.17
N ILE A 54 3.25 2.78 2.22
CA ILE A 54 3.42 4.17 1.77
C ILE A 54 3.09 4.28 0.27
N ALA A 55 3.60 3.37 -0.55
CA ALA A 55 3.34 3.35 -1.98
C ALA A 55 1.84 3.14 -2.31
N GLY A 56 1.18 2.20 -1.61
CA GLY A 56 -0.25 1.93 -1.73
C GLY A 56 -1.10 3.15 -1.33
N LEU A 57 -0.78 3.78 -0.20
CA LEU A 57 -1.48 4.98 0.26
C LEU A 57 -1.30 6.16 -0.72
N ALA A 58 -0.08 6.40 -1.17
CA ALA A 58 0.21 7.43 -2.17
C ALA A 58 -0.55 7.17 -3.49
N GLY A 59 -0.56 5.92 -3.97
CA GLY A 59 -1.29 5.51 -5.15
C GLY A 59 -2.80 5.76 -5.03
N MET A 60 -3.40 5.42 -3.88
CA MET A 60 -4.83 5.69 -3.63
C MET A 60 -5.15 7.19 -3.65
N VAL A 61 -4.33 8.03 -3.03
CA VAL A 61 -4.52 9.50 -3.01
C VAL A 61 -4.39 10.11 -4.40
N VAL A 62 -3.34 9.76 -5.14
CA VAL A 62 -3.09 10.29 -6.50
C VAL A 62 -4.20 9.87 -7.46
N LEU A 63 -4.61 8.60 -7.45
CA LEU A 63 -5.66 8.09 -8.34
C LEU A 63 -7.04 8.67 -8.00
N ARG A 64 -7.34 8.89 -6.71
CA ARG A 64 -8.58 9.56 -6.28
C ARG A 64 -8.63 11.01 -6.76
N ARG A 65 -7.52 11.75 -6.68
CA ARG A 65 -7.41 13.13 -7.19
C ARG A 65 -7.58 13.18 -8.72
N ARG A 66 -6.96 12.27 -9.47
CA ARG A 66 -7.13 12.17 -10.94
C ARG A 66 -8.57 11.90 -11.37
N LYS A 67 -9.31 11.08 -10.61
CA LYS A 67 -10.73 10.85 -10.89
C LYS A 67 -11.59 12.10 -10.61
N ALA A 68 -11.28 12.85 -9.55
CA ALA A 68 -11.97 14.09 -9.22
C ALA A 68 -11.74 15.19 -10.25
N SER A 69 -10.53 15.31 -10.81
CA SER A 69 -10.23 16.28 -11.88
C SER A 69 -10.80 15.87 -13.25
N ALA A 70 -11.17 14.61 -13.45
CA ALA A 70 -11.77 14.12 -14.70
C ALA A 70 -13.30 14.29 -14.79
N SER A 71 -13.95 14.85 -13.75
CA SER A 71 -15.31 15.39 -13.80
C SER A 71 -15.29 16.77 -13.15
N PRO A 72 -15.34 17.86 -13.94
CA PRO A 72 -16.60 18.29 -14.56
C PRO A 72 -16.43 18.88 -15.99
N ALA A 73 -17.09 18.30 -16.98
CA ALA A 73 -17.42 18.98 -18.23
C ALA A 73 -18.65 18.31 -18.87
N SER A 74 -19.56 19.16 -19.37
CA SER A 74 -20.93 18.96 -19.92
C SER A 74 -21.97 18.49 -18.89
N ALA A 75 -22.89 19.33 -18.38
CA ALA A 75 -23.91 20.13 -19.10
C ALA A 75 -24.82 19.25 -19.97
#